data_AF-A0A7S2Y9W0-F1
#
_entry.id   AF-A0A7S2Y9W0-F1
#
_cell.length_a   1.000
_cell.length_b   1.000
_cell.length_c   1.000
_cell.angle_alpha   90.00
_cell.angle_beta   90.00
_cell.angle_gamma   90.00
#
_symmetry.space_group_name_H-M   'P 1'
#
loop_
_entity.id
_entity.type
_entity.pdbx_description
1 polymer ?
#
loop_
_entity_poly.entity_id
_entity_poly.type
_entity_poly.pdbx_seq_one_letter_code
_entity_poly.pdbx_strand_id
1 'polypeptide(L)'
;VIESFHDAVERKLAAIHCLSTQITSFALDTNASFPFVTVPNFAVRGSDLRIQADAVIVHWMPLVTNQDRDEWEQFAMENRYHIDEAYVEDMDLRQRQDVEFGYVQNDN
;
A
#
# COMPACT_ATOMS: atom_id res chain seq x y z
N VAL A 1 22.38 3.27 19.94
CA VAL A 1 21.61 4.45 19.46
C VAL A 1 21.71 4.61 17.96
N ILE A 2 22.91 4.77 17.38
CA ILE A 2 23.07 4.86 15.91
C ILE A 2 22.70 3.54 15.23
N GLU A 3 23.21 2.41 15.72
CA GLU A 3 22.89 1.08 15.17
C GLU A 3 21.39 0.77 15.26
N SER A 4 20.80 0.92 16.44
CA SER A 4 19.35 0.75 16.63
C SER A 4 18.49 1.66 15.74
N PHE A 5 18.97 2.88 15.45
CA PHE A 5 18.29 3.78 14.51
C PHE A 5 18.44 3.29 13.07
N HIS A 6 19.64 2.86 12.68
CA HIS A 6 19.92 2.28 11.37
C HIS A 6 19.05 1.06 11.11
N ASP A 7 19.00 0.10 12.05
CA ASP A 7 18.18 -1.11 11.96
C ASP A 7 16.70 -0.78 11.82
N ALA A 8 16.23 0.24 12.56
CA ALA A 8 14.84 0.69 12.48
C ALA A 8 14.51 1.26 11.10
N VAL A 9 15.39 2.09 10.53
CA VAL A 9 15.22 2.65 9.18
C VAL A 9 15.28 1.55 8.12
N GLU A 10 16.24 0.64 8.23
CA GLU A 10 16.41 -0.47 7.30
C GLU A 10 15.16 -1.35 7.26
N ARG A 11 14.59 -1.70 8.42
CA ARG A 11 13.34 -2.47 8.51
C ARG A 11 12.17 -1.76 7.82
N LYS A 12 12.03 -0.45 8.03
CA LYS A 12 10.95 0.35 7.42
C LYS A 12 11.10 0.39 5.89
N LEU A 13 12.31 0.61 5.39
CA LEU A 13 12.59 0.61 3.95
C LEU A 13 12.42 -0.78 3.32
N ALA A 14 12.81 -1.84 4.03
CA ALA A 14 12.63 -3.21 3.59
C ALA A 14 11.14 -3.55 3.42
N ALA A 15 10.28 -3.14 4.36
CA ALA A 15 8.83 -3.34 4.24
C ALA A 15 8.26 -2.65 2.98
N ILE A 16 8.67 -1.39 2.72
CA ILE A 16 8.28 -0.65 1.52
C ILE A 16 8.76 -1.37 0.25
N HIS A 17 10.01 -1.84 0.25
CA HIS A 17 10.56 -2.62 -0.85
C HIS A 17 9.73 -3.90 -1.09
N CYS A 18 9.34 -4.63 -0.04
CA CYS A 18 8.50 -5.82 -0.19
C CYS A 18 7.17 -5.52 -0.90
N LEU A 19 6.50 -4.40 -0.60
CA LEU A 19 5.28 -4.02 -1.33
C LEU A 19 5.59 -3.70 -2.80
N SER A 20 6.65 -2.95 -3.07
CA SER A 20 7.09 -2.64 -4.45
C SER A 20 7.40 -3.90 -5.26
N THR A 21 8.10 -4.87 -4.66
CA THR A 21 8.40 -6.17 -5.29
C THR A 21 7.12 -6.95 -5.56
N GLN A 22 6.14 -6.95 -4.65
CA GLN A 22 4.86 -7.61 -4.87
C GLN A 22 4.10 -6.99 -6.05
N ILE A 23 4.03 -5.66 -6.13
CA ILE A 23 3.39 -4.95 -7.25
C ILE A 23 4.07 -5.29 -8.57
N THR A 24 5.41 -5.22 -8.59
CA THR A 24 6.21 -5.52 -9.79
C THR A 24 6.06 -6.97 -10.22
N SER A 25 6.14 -7.91 -9.28
CA SER A 25 5.97 -9.34 -9.55
C SER A 25 4.57 -9.64 -10.11
N PHE A 26 3.54 -9.01 -9.55
CA PHE A 26 2.18 -9.18 -10.05
C PHE A 26 2.01 -8.61 -11.46
N ALA A 27 2.60 -7.44 -11.75
CA ALA A 27 2.58 -6.87 -13.08
C ALA A 27 3.23 -7.80 -14.11
N LEU A 28 4.41 -8.36 -13.78
CA LEU A 28 5.11 -9.31 -14.64
C LEU A 28 4.31 -10.60 -14.87
N ASP A 29 3.71 -11.16 -13.83
CA ASP A 29 2.93 -12.40 -13.91
C ASP A 29 1.65 -12.25 -14.75
N THR A 30 1.04 -11.06 -14.70
CA THR A 30 -0.20 -10.74 -15.43
C THR A 30 0.02 -10.07 -16.78
N ASN A 31 1.27 -9.90 -17.21
CA ASN A 31 1.65 -9.10 -18.38
C ASN A 31 1.07 -7.67 -18.37
N ALA A 32 0.85 -7.10 -17.18
CA ALA A 32 0.47 -5.71 -17.03
C ALA A 32 1.70 -4.80 -17.21
N SER A 33 1.49 -3.65 -17.82
CA SER A 33 2.51 -2.60 -17.95
C SER A 33 2.25 -1.50 -16.93
N PHE A 34 3.32 -0.92 -16.38
CA PHE A 34 3.19 0.29 -15.56
C PHE A 34 2.77 1.48 -16.45
N PRO A 35 1.83 2.36 -16.04
CA PRO A 35 1.14 2.43 -14.74
C PRO A 35 -0.19 1.64 -14.65
N PHE A 36 -0.52 0.83 -15.65
CA PHE A 36 -1.77 0.07 -15.80
C PHE A 36 -1.79 -1.23 -14.99
N VAL A 37 -1.63 -1.12 -13.67
CA VAL A 37 -1.61 -2.28 -12.75
C VAL A 37 -2.51 -2.05 -11.54
N THR A 38 -3.35 -3.04 -11.25
CA THR A 38 -4.25 -3.08 -10.07
C THR A 38 -3.95 -4.35 -9.28
N VAL A 39 -3.30 -4.20 -8.11
CA VAL A 39 -2.87 -5.35 -7.31
C VAL A 39 -4.01 -5.85 -6.42
N PRO A 40 -4.28 -7.17 -6.38
CA PRO A 40 -5.33 -7.73 -5.55
C PRO A 40 -4.98 -7.62 -4.06
N ASN A 41 -6.02 -7.48 -3.24
CA ASN A 41 -5.95 -7.40 -1.77
C ASN A 41 -5.04 -6.25 -1.30
N PHE A 42 -5.11 -5.09 -1.98
CA PHE A 42 -4.27 -3.94 -1.63
C PHE A 42 -4.49 -3.47 -0.19
N ALA A 43 -5.74 -3.50 0.31
CA ALA A 43 -6.05 -3.15 1.70
C ALA A 43 -5.28 -4.03 2.70
N VAL A 44 -5.28 -5.34 2.51
CA VAL A 44 -4.51 -6.29 3.33
C VAL A 44 -3.01 -5.98 3.29
N ARG A 45 -2.43 -5.95 2.08
CA ARG A 45 -0.98 -5.71 1.89
C ARG A 45 -0.54 -4.34 2.40
N GLY A 46 -1.37 -3.33 2.20
CA GLY A 46 -1.16 -1.97 2.66
C GLY A 46 -1.22 -1.86 4.19
N SER A 47 -2.17 -2.56 4.83
CA SER A 47 -2.27 -2.62 6.29
C SER A 47 -1.04 -3.28 6.93
N ASP A 48 -0.54 -4.38 6.34
CA ASP A 48 0.67 -5.07 6.80
C ASP A 48 1.90 -4.17 6.66
N LEU A 49 2.05 -3.50 5.50
CA LEU A 49 3.12 -2.53 5.30
C LEU A 49 3.03 -1.40 6.33
N ARG A 50 1.84 -0.86 6.58
CA ARG A 50 1.64 0.25 7.50
C ARG A 50 2.21 -0.05 8.89
N ILE A 51 1.90 -1.24 9.43
CA ILE A 51 2.43 -1.68 10.73
C ILE A 51 3.94 -1.92 10.66
N GLN A 52 4.44 -2.62 9.64
CA GLN A 52 5.87 -2.95 9.54
C GLN A 52 6.76 -1.71 9.34
N ALA A 53 6.28 -0.75 8.57
CA ALA A 53 6.97 0.52 8.32
C ALA A 53 6.69 1.57 9.40
N ASP A 54 5.79 1.29 10.35
CA ASP A 54 5.34 2.25 11.36
C ASP A 54 4.91 3.57 10.69
N ALA A 55 4.06 3.41 9.67
CA ALA A 55 3.50 4.46 8.86
C ALA A 55 2.06 4.76 9.31
N VAL A 56 1.59 5.98 9.04
CA VAL A 56 0.19 6.36 9.33
C VAL A 56 -0.74 5.86 8.24
N ILE A 57 -0.29 5.94 6.98
CA ILE A 57 -1.07 5.59 5.80
C ILE A 57 -0.15 5.11 4.69
N VAL A 58 -0.68 4.27 3.80
CA VAL A 58 -0.03 3.81 2.58
C VAL A 58 -0.86 4.27 1.39
N HIS A 59 -0.23 4.98 0.45
CA HIS A 59 -0.85 5.40 -0.79
C HIS A 59 -0.11 4.83 -1.99
N TRP A 60 -0.86 4.25 -2.92
CA TRP A 60 -0.36 3.89 -4.25
C TRP A 60 -0.60 5.05 -5.20
N MET A 61 0.48 5.64 -5.71
CA MET A 61 0.44 6.80 -6.61
C MET A 61 1.38 6.53 -7.79
N PRO A 62 0.92 5.86 -8.86
CA PRO A 62 1.76 5.61 -10.02
C PRO A 62 2.14 6.93 -10.69
N LEU A 63 3.38 7.03 -11.16
CA LEU A 63 3.85 8.11 -12.02
C LEU A 63 3.22 7.97 -13.40
N VAL A 64 2.30 8.87 -13.73
CA VAL A 64 1.60 8.91 -15.02
C VAL A 64 2.15 10.10 -15.82
N THR A 65 2.59 9.84 -17.05
CA THR A 65 3.07 10.91 -17.94
C THR A 65 1.89 11.59 -18.65
N ASN A 66 2.11 12.77 -19.24
CA ASN A 66 1.08 13.44 -20.04
C ASN A 66 0.65 12.60 -21.26
N GLN A 67 1.54 11.74 -21.78
CA GLN A 67 1.23 10.88 -22.91
C GLN A 67 0.25 9.76 -22.52
N ASP A 68 0.42 9.19 -21.33
CA ASP A 68 -0.35 8.02 -20.88
C ASP A 68 -1.59 8.41 -20.07
N ARG A 69 -1.81 9.71 -19.85
CA ARG A 69 -2.81 10.23 -18.92
C ARG A 69 -4.24 9.81 -19.26
N ASP A 70 -4.66 10.02 -20.50
CA ASP A 70 -6.05 9.76 -20.92
C ASP A 70 -6.38 8.27 -20.81
N GLU A 71 -5.47 7.41 -21.26
CA GLU A 71 -5.61 5.96 -21.15
C GLU A 71 -5.59 5.49 -19.69
N TRP A 72 -4.73 6.09 -18.86
CA TRP A 72 -4.64 5.75 -17.44
C TRP A 72 -5.89 6.16 -16.67
N GLU A 73 -6.46 7.34 -16.95
CA GLU A 73 -7.70 7.80 -16.32
C GLU A 73 -8.87 6.85 -16.67
N GLN A 74 -8.96 6.38 -17.92
CA GLN A 74 -9.95 5.37 -18.30
C GLN A 74 -9.72 4.05 -17.56
N PHE A 75 -8.48 3.53 -17.56
CA PHE A 75 -8.12 2.32 -16.83
C PHE A 75 -8.47 2.41 -15.34
N ALA A 76 -8.13 3.54 -14.70
CA ALA A 76 -8.40 3.77 -13.29
C ALA A 76 -9.91 3.76 -12.98
N MET A 77 -10.72 4.35 -13.86
CA MET A 77 -12.18 4.34 -13.72
C MET A 77 -12.79 2.96 -13.90
N GLU A 78 -12.32 2.18 -14.88
CA GLU A 78 -12.77 0.81 -15.12
C GLU A 78 -12.42 -0.13 -13.97
N ASN A 79 -11.29 0.12 -13.30
CA ASN A 79 -10.82 -0.69 -12.18
C ASN A 79 -11.27 -0.16 -10.82
N ARG A 80 -12.06 0.92 -10.76
CA ARG A 80 -12.50 1.54 -9.50
C ARG A 80 -13.49 0.70 -8.70
N TYR A 81 -14.12 -0.30 -9.29
CA TYR A 81 -15.28 -1.02 -8.73
C TYR A 81 -15.05 -1.64 -7.34
N HIS A 82 -13.79 -1.91 -6.96
CA HIS A 82 -13.45 -2.49 -5.65
C HIS A 82 -13.03 -1.45 -4.60
N ILE A 83 -13.06 -0.15 -4.92
CA ILE A 83 -12.55 0.90 -4.02
C ILE A 83 -13.36 1.00 -2.72
N ASP A 84 -14.67 0.83 -2.79
CA ASP A 84 -15.55 0.94 -1.62
C ASP A 84 -15.36 -0.25 -0.67
N GLU A 85 -15.31 -1.47 -1.23
CA GLU A 85 -15.03 -2.69 -0.46
C GLU A 85 -13.63 -2.66 0.16
N ALA A 86 -12.63 -2.30 -0.63
CA ALA A 86 -11.25 -2.17 -0.16
C ALA A 86 -11.11 -1.08 0.91
N TYR A 87 -11.88 0.01 0.82
CA TYR A 87 -11.88 1.05 1.85
C TYR A 87 -12.44 0.56 3.18
N VAL A 88 -13.56 -0.17 3.14
CA VAL A 88 -14.16 -0.77 4.35
C VAL A 88 -13.22 -1.81 4.96
N GLU A 89 -12.61 -2.66 4.13
CA GLU A 89 -11.64 -3.65 4.57
C GLU A 89 -10.41 -3.00 5.23
N ASP A 90 -9.84 -1.97 4.59
CA ASP A 90 -8.70 -1.21 5.13
C ASP A 90 -9.04 -0.53 6.45
N MET A 91 -10.26 0.02 6.61
CA MET A 91 -10.72 0.61 7.86
C MET A 91 -10.80 -0.42 8.99
N ASP A 92 -11.39 -1.60 8.72
CA ASP A 92 -11.49 -2.69 9.71
C ASP A 92 -10.11 -3.24 10.11
N LEU A 93 -9.24 -3.48 9.11
CA LEU A 93 -7.86 -3.92 9.34
C LEU A 93 -7.08 -2.92 10.19
N ARG A 94 -7.17 -1.63 9.88
CA ARG A 94 -6.50 -0.58 10.65
C ARG A 94 -6.97 -0.57 12.09
N GLN A 95 -8.28 -0.58 12.33
CA GLN A 95 -8.83 -0.58 13.68
C GLN A 95 -8.37 -1.81 14.48
N ARG A 96 -8.41 -3.01 13.88
CA ARG A 96 -7.95 -4.24 14.54
C ARG A 96 -6.46 -4.20 14.86
N GLN A 97 -5.63 -3.81 13.91
CA GLN A 97 -4.18 -3.72 14.11
C GLN A 97 -3.82 -2.64 15.14
N ASP A 98 -4.51 -1.49 15.14
CA ASP A 98 -4.22 -0.44 16.10
C ASP A 98 -4.51 -0.89 17.54
N VAL A 99 -5.56 -1.70 17.74
CA VAL A 99 -5.84 -2.36 19.02
C VAL A 99 -4.75 -3.39 19.36
N GLU A 100 -4.39 -4.25 18.42
CA GLU A 100 -3.41 -5.32 18.62
C GLU A 100 -2.01 -4.80 18.95
N PHE A 101 -1.56 -3.76 18.25
CA PHE A 101 -0.22 -3.19 18.39
C PHE A 101 -0.16 -1.99 19.34
N GLY A 102 -1.28 -1.62 19.98
CA GLY A 102 -1.31 -0.57 20.99
C GLY A 102 -1.19 0.85 20.43
N TYR A 103 -1.63 1.08 19.19
CA TYR A 103 -1.72 2.41 18.58
C TYR A 103 -3.00 3.18 18.96
N VAL A 104 -3.93 2.55 19.69
CA VAL A 104 -5.11 3.24 20.22
C VAL A 104 -4.67 4.30 21.22
N GLN A 105 -4.94 5.56 20.91
CA GLN A 105 -4.72 6.66 21.83
C GLN A 105 -5.72 6.52 22.99
N ASN A 106 -5.22 6.34 24.21
CA ASN A 106 -6.06 6.50 25.39
C ASN A 106 -6.42 7.99 25.48
N ASP A 107 -7.57 8.36 24.93
CA ASP A 107 -8.16 9.68 25.14
C ASP A 107 -8.57 9.80 26.62
N ASN A 108 -7.65 10.28 27.45
CA ASN A 108 -7.90 10.80 28.79
C ASN A 108 -7.97 12.32 28.75
#